data_AF-J9AGF0-F1
#
_entry.id   AF-J9AGF0-F1
#
_cell.length_a   1.000
_cell.length_b   1.000
_cell.length_c   1.000
_cell.angle_alpha   90.00
_cell.angle_beta   90.00
_cell.angle_gamma   90.00
#
_symmetry.space_group_name_H-M   'P 1'
#
loop_
_entity.id
_entity.type
_entity.pdbx_description
1 polymer ?
#
loop_
_entity_poly.entity_id
_entity_poly.type
_entity_poly.pdbx_seq_one_letter_code
_entity_poly.pdbx_strand_id
1 'polypeptide(L)'
;MDSKRTGAIRRWFEQLLKVKLDIDPVDGWALLYKRHISVITHLLITGKFKKCEEKSSQDAYTKAFQALTDQMTDASFLEHLKPDLAAMGDNFEVAKFLVVFLNELRISLEVVFEEDYGLSEEENKHIGAVLHYLEDHQHWDLYESWPAVLFESGEPADLKSFITPKICRSSHYGKADIRRSPLSEIVSSPRSRELRIIREKDRKIK
;
A
#
# COMPACT_ATOMS: atom_id res chain seq x y z
N MET A 1 -7.53 16.96 -2.34
CA MET A 1 -6.86 15.74 -2.82
C MET A 1 -7.18 15.56 -4.29
N ASP A 2 -6.21 15.11 -5.07
CA ASP A 2 -6.39 14.70 -6.46
C ASP A 2 -7.25 13.43 -6.51
N SER A 3 -8.37 13.49 -7.24
CA SER A 3 -9.36 12.42 -7.26
C SER A 3 -8.89 11.19 -8.02
N LYS A 4 -8.02 11.36 -9.02
CA LYS A 4 -7.47 10.25 -9.81
C LYS A 4 -6.52 9.42 -8.97
N ARG A 5 -5.58 10.08 -8.29
CA ARG A 5 -4.54 9.42 -7.50
C ARG A 5 -5.09 8.74 -6.24
N THR A 6 -5.92 9.47 -5.48
CA THR A 6 -6.59 8.88 -4.31
C THR A 6 -7.58 7.78 -4.71
N GLY A 7 -8.27 7.96 -5.84
CA GLY A 7 -9.13 6.94 -6.44
C GLY A 7 -8.37 5.68 -6.82
N ALA A 8 -7.20 5.80 -7.45
CA ALA A 8 -6.36 4.67 -7.84
C ALA A 8 -5.90 3.83 -6.64
N ILE A 9 -5.44 4.48 -5.55
CA ILE A 9 -5.04 3.77 -4.32
C ILE A 9 -6.23 3.00 -3.74
N ARG A 10 -7.37 3.68 -3.58
CA ARG A 10 -8.58 3.04 -3.05
C ARG A 10 -9.01 1.86 -3.91
N ARG A 11 -9.02 2.04 -5.24
CA ARG A 11 -9.44 1.03 -6.20
C ARG A 11 -8.50 -0.16 -6.23
N TRP A 12 -7.20 0.03 -6.01
CA TRP A 12 -6.24 -1.07 -5.86
C TRP A 12 -6.64 -2.01 -4.72
N PHE A 13 -6.97 -1.45 -3.54
CA PHE A 13 -7.44 -2.25 -2.42
C PHE A 13 -8.80 -2.91 -2.69
N GLU A 14 -9.74 -2.17 -3.29
CA GLU A 14 -11.06 -2.73 -3.65
C GLU A 14 -10.92 -3.93 -4.61
N GLN A 15 -10.08 -3.82 -5.65
CA GLN A 15 -9.83 -4.90 -6.60
C GLN A 15 -9.09 -6.07 -5.96
N LEU A 16 -8.05 -5.80 -5.15
CA LEU A 16 -7.33 -6.83 -4.40
C LEU A 16 -8.32 -7.66 -3.56
N LEU A 17 -9.18 -7.00 -2.78
CA LEU A 17 -10.12 -7.69 -1.90
C LEU A 17 -11.27 -8.34 -2.67
N LYS A 18 -11.71 -7.76 -3.80
CA LYS A 18 -12.69 -8.38 -4.69
C LYS A 18 -12.16 -9.68 -5.29
N VAL A 19 -10.94 -9.67 -5.82
CA VAL A 19 -10.33 -10.86 -6.44
C VAL A 19 -9.99 -11.93 -5.41
N LYS A 20 -9.44 -11.55 -4.25
CA LYS A 20 -8.97 -12.52 -3.25
C LYS A 20 -10.06 -13.07 -2.35
N LEU A 21 -11.09 -12.28 -2.08
CA LEU A 21 -12.12 -12.62 -1.08
C LEU A 21 -13.54 -12.43 -1.58
N ASP A 22 -13.77 -11.92 -2.79
CA ASP A 22 -15.12 -11.56 -3.25
C ASP A 22 -15.80 -10.60 -2.26
N ILE A 23 -15.08 -9.53 -1.90
CA ILE A 23 -15.60 -8.40 -1.13
C ILE A 23 -15.92 -7.29 -2.13
N ASP A 24 -17.16 -6.83 -2.11
CA ASP A 24 -17.57 -5.71 -2.96
C ASP A 24 -17.00 -4.37 -2.46
N PRO A 25 -16.74 -3.42 -3.39
CA PRO A 25 -16.44 -2.04 -3.05
C PRO A 25 -17.51 -1.44 -2.13
N VAL A 26 -17.08 -0.55 -1.24
CA VAL A 26 -18.01 0.20 -0.36
C VAL A 26 -18.28 1.59 -0.90
N ASP A 27 -19.44 2.16 -0.58
CA ASP A 27 -19.82 3.49 -1.03
C ASP A 27 -19.12 4.60 -0.22
N GLY A 28 -17.87 4.89 -0.59
CA GLY A 28 -17.11 6.02 -0.06
C GLY A 28 -16.09 5.67 1.01
N TRP A 29 -15.25 6.65 1.33
CA TRP A 29 -14.09 6.51 2.22
C TRP A 29 -14.47 6.17 3.66
N ALA A 30 -15.51 6.82 4.17
CA ALA A 30 -15.98 6.64 5.55
C ALA A 30 -16.52 5.22 5.83
N LEU A 31 -16.79 4.39 4.81
CA LEU A 31 -17.28 3.02 4.99
C LEU A 31 -16.16 1.97 4.85
N LEU A 32 -14.95 2.36 4.47
CA LEU A 32 -13.82 1.44 4.30
C LEU A 32 -13.49 0.69 5.60
N TYR A 33 -13.71 1.32 6.77
CA TYR A 33 -13.41 0.71 8.07
C TYR A 33 -14.12 -0.64 8.28
N LYS A 34 -15.35 -0.79 7.76
CA LYS A 34 -16.21 -1.95 8.05
C LYS A 34 -15.60 -3.25 7.58
N ARG A 35 -15.03 -3.25 6.37
CA ARG A 35 -14.53 -4.47 5.69
C ARG A 35 -13.11 -4.30 5.19
N HIS A 36 -12.83 -3.21 4.49
CA HIS A 36 -11.55 -3.04 3.79
C HIS A 36 -10.41 -2.88 4.80
N ILE A 37 -10.49 -1.89 5.69
CA ILE A 37 -9.42 -1.64 6.68
C ILE A 37 -9.23 -2.83 7.61
N SER A 38 -10.33 -3.45 8.06
CA SER A 38 -10.27 -4.65 8.91
C SER A 38 -9.51 -5.79 8.23
N VAL A 39 -9.86 -6.10 6.97
CA VAL A 39 -9.25 -7.19 6.19
C VAL A 39 -7.79 -6.88 5.87
N ILE A 40 -7.46 -5.65 5.47
CA ILE A 40 -6.08 -5.22 5.20
C ILE A 40 -5.24 -5.34 6.47
N THR A 41 -5.77 -4.91 7.61
CA THR A 41 -5.11 -5.04 8.91
C THR A 41 -4.85 -6.51 9.25
N HIS A 42 -5.83 -7.38 9.04
CA HIS A 42 -5.66 -8.82 9.26
C HIS A 42 -4.61 -9.44 8.33
N LEU A 43 -4.62 -9.04 7.06
CA LEU A 43 -3.64 -9.45 6.06
C LEU A 43 -2.23 -9.04 6.49
N LEU A 44 -2.07 -7.81 6.95
CA LEU A 44 -0.79 -7.28 7.42
C LEU A 44 -0.26 -8.08 8.63
N ILE A 45 -1.11 -8.38 9.61
CA ILE A 45 -0.71 -9.10 10.83
C ILE A 45 -0.36 -10.57 10.52
N THR A 46 -1.19 -11.23 9.71
CA THR A 46 -1.14 -12.71 9.58
C THR A 46 -0.52 -13.20 8.28
N GLY A 47 -0.38 -12.33 7.29
CA GLY A 47 -0.01 -12.67 5.91
C GLY A 47 -1.09 -13.45 5.15
N LYS A 48 -2.32 -13.55 5.68
CA LYS A 48 -3.40 -14.36 5.10
C LYS A 48 -4.65 -13.53 4.81
N PHE A 49 -5.29 -13.82 3.67
CA PHE A 49 -6.59 -13.25 3.34
C PHE A 49 -7.70 -13.94 4.13
N LYS A 50 -8.50 -13.15 4.86
CA LYS A 50 -9.68 -13.63 5.59
C LYS A 50 -10.71 -12.50 5.65
N LYS A 51 -11.99 -12.82 5.41
CA LYS A 51 -13.08 -11.86 5.66
C LYS A 51 -13.16 -11.57 7.16
N CYS A 52 -13.10 -10.29 7.52
CA CYS A 52 -13.38 -9.81 8.86
C CYS A 52 -14.08 -8.46 8.77
N GLU A 53 -14.86 -8.17 9.79
CA GLU A 53 -15.60 -6.94 9.89
C GLU A 53 -15.42 -6.32 11.27
N GLU A 54 -15.38 -5.00 11.32
CA GLU A 54 -15.36 -4.25 12.57
C GLU A 54 -16.69 -3.52 12.76
N LYS A 55 -17.16 -3.49 14.00
CA LYS A 55 -18.42 -2.84 14.37
C LYS A 55 -18.28 -1.32 14.51
N SER A 56 -17.06 -0.84 14.77
CA SER A 56 -16.75 0.56 15.03
C SER A 56 -15.59 1.01 14.15
N SER A 57 -15.69 2.21 13.60
CA SER A 57 -14.59 2.85 12.88
C SER A 57 -13.40 3.10 13.81
N GLN A 58 -13.67 3.47 15.06
CA GLN A 58 -12.63 3.68 16.07
C GLN A 58 -11.80 2.42 16.30
N ASP A 59 -12.46 1.27 16.47
CA ASP A 59 -11.78 -0.01 16.70
C ASP A 59 -10.95 -0.40 15.46
N ALA A 60 -11.49 -0.19 14.26
CA ALA A 60 -10.80 -0.52 13.02
C ALA A 60 -9.49 0.27 12.84
N TYR A 61 -9.53 1.60 13.02
CA TYR A 61 -8.34 2.44 12.83
C TYR A 61 -7.36 2.34 14.01
N THR A 62 -7.84 2.11 15.23
CA THR A 62 -6.96 1.84 16.38
C THR A 62 -6.20 0.53 16.18
N LYS A 63 -6.88 -0.54 15.76
CA LYS A 63 -6.24 -1.83 15.43
C LYS A 63 -5.29 -1.72 14.25
N ALA A 64 -5.67 -0.95 13.21
CA ALA A 64 -4.81 -0.67 12.07
C ALA A 64 -3.51 0.00 12.49
N PHE A 65 -3.59 1.05 13.31
CA PHE A 65 -2.43 1.78 13.81
C PHE A 65 -1.53 0.90 14.68
N GLN A 66 -2.13 0.10 15.58
CA GLN A 66 -1.38 -0.85 16.39
C GLN A 66 -0.69 -1.91 15.53
N ALA A 67 -1.37 -2.45 14.52
CA ALA A 67 -0.79 -3.43 13.60
C ALA A 67 0.42 -2.88 12.84
N LEU A 68 0.32 -1.62 12.36
CA LEU A 68 1.44 -0.95 11.70
C LEU A 68 2.63 -0.77 12.67
N THR A 69 2.34 -0.39 13.91
CA THR A 69 3.35 -0.28 14.98
C THR A 69 4.05 -1.63 15.23
N ASP A 70 3.27 -2.71 15.34
CA ASP A 70 3.79 -4.06 15.60
C ASP A 70 4.60 -4.63 14.42
N GLN A 71 4.30 -4.20 13.19
CA GLN A 71 5.07 -4.57 11.98
C GLN A 71 6.41 -3.82 11.84
N MET A 72 6.79 -3.00 12.82
CA MET A 72 7.98 -2.14 12.75
C MET A 72 7.93 -1.20 11.54
N THR A 73 6.75 -0.67 11.25
CA THR A 73 6.60 0.46 10.31
C THR A 73 7.50 1.60 10.76
N ASP A 74 8.14 2.29 9.81
CA ASP A 74 9.01 3.42 10.12
C ASP A 74 8.21 4.45 10.96
N ALA A 75 8.80 4.88 12.08
CA ALA A 75 8.16 5.80 13.02
C ALA A 75 7.72 7.10 12.32
N SER A 76 8.47 7.54 11.30
CA SER A 76 8.10 8.69 10.48
C SER A 76 6.73 8.52 9.81
N PHE A 77 6.34 7.34 9.33
CA PHE A 77 4.98 7.14 8.82
C PHE A 77 3.93 7.21 9.93
N LEU A 78 4.22 6.59 11.08
CA LEU A 78 3.28 6.50 12.20
C LEU A 78 2.94 7.87 12.79
N GLU A 79 3.91 8.78 12.87
CA GLU A 79 3.69 10.14 13.36
C GLU A 79 2.63 10.90 12.55
N HIS A 80 2.54 10.63 11.24
CA HIS A 80 1.62 11.31 10.32
C HIS A 80 0.19 10.74 10.32
N LEU A 81 -0.04 9.59 10.96
CA LEU A 81 -1.35 8.94 11.00
C LEU A 81 -2.15 9.39 12.22
N LYS A 82 -3.38 9.85 11.99
CA LYS A 82 -4.32 10.22 13.06
C LYS A 82 -5.52 9.27 13.05
N PRO A 83 -5.48 8.16 13.83
CA PRO A 83 -6.55 7.16 13.82
C PRO A 83 -7.92 7.73 14.18
N ASP A 84 -7.99 8.70 15.10
CA ASP A 84 -9.24 9.32 15.52
C ASP A 84 -9.91 10.10 14.38
N LEU A 85 -9.14 10.85 13.60
CA LEU A 85 -9.66 11.60 12.47
C LEU A 85 -10.11 10.68 11.32
N ALA A 86 -9.34 9.62 11.06
CA ALA A 86 -9.74 8.58 10.11
C ALA A 86 -11.04 7.88 10.55
N ALA A 87 -11.21 7.63 11.86
CA ALA A 87 -12.41 7.04 12.43
C ALA A 87 -13.64 7.95 12.33
N MET A 88 -13.45 9.27 12.35
CA MET A 88 -14.49 10.27 12.07
C MET A 88 -14.86 10.35 10.57
N GLY A 89 -14.14 9.63 9.70
CA GLY A 89 -14.41 9.60 8.27
C GLY A 89 -13.69 10.71 7.49
N ASP A 90 -12.62 11.29 8.03
CA ASP A 90 -11.78 12.22 7.26
C ASP A 90 -11.11 11.49 6.09
N ASN A 91 -11.51 11.85 4.87
CA ASN A 91 -11.06 11.15 3.66
C ASN A 91 -9.54 11.20 3.48
N PHE A 92 -8.88 12.28 3.91
CA PHE A 92 -7.44 12.42 3.77
C PHE A 92 -6.72 11.51 4.75
N GLU A 93 -7.16 11.47 6.01
CA GLU A 93 -6.58 10.58 7.01
C GLU A 93 -6.80 9.11 6.63
N VAL A 94 -7.98 8.74 6.11
CA VAL A 94 -8.20 7.39 5.57
C VAL A 94 -7.25 7.09 4.39
N ALA A 95 -7.02 8.06 3.50
CA ALA A 95 -6.07 7.89 2.40
C ALA A 95 -4.63 7.68 2.90
N LYS A 96 -4.19 8.39 3.95
CA LYS A 96 -2.87 8.17 4.57
C LYS A 96 -2.72 6.74 5.07
N PHE A 97 -3.74 6.20 5.75
CA PHE A 97 -3.73 4.80 6.18
C PHE A 97 -3.56 3.84 5.00
N LEU A 98 -4.29 4.05 3.90
CA LEU A 98 -4.15 3.21 2.70
C LEU A 98 -2.76 3.33 2.07
N VAL A 99 -2.18 4.52 2.01
CA VAL A 99 -0.81 4.75 1.49
C VAL A 99 0.22 3.99 2.33
N VAL A 100 0.12 4.08 3.65
CA VAL A 100 1.04 3.37 4.56
C VAL A 100 0.84 1.86 4.44
N PHE A 101 -0.41 1.37 4.39
CA PHE A 101 -0.68 -0.05 4.15
C PHE A 101 -0.12 -0.55 2.82
N LEU A 102 -0.23 0.24 1.76
CA LEU A 102 0.30 -0.10 0.45
C LEU A 102 1.82 -0.32 0.52
N ASN A 103 2.54 0.60 1.16
CA ASN A 103 3.98 0.47 1.37
C ASN A 103 4.34 -0.72 2.27
N GLU A 104 3.60 -0.93 3.34
CA GLU A 104 3.86 -2.03 4.27
C GLU A 104 3.58 -3.40 3.64
N LEU A 105 2.53 -3.54 2.82
CA LEU A 105 2.32 -4.75 2.02
C LEU A 105 3.43 -4.93 0.97
N ARG A 106 3.93 -3.85 0.36
CA ARG A 106 5.06 -3.90 -0.58
C ARG A 106 6.31 -4.51 0.07
N ILE A 107 6.57 -4.15 1.32
CA ILE A 107 7.73 -4.61 2.09
C ILE A 107 7.50 -6.04 2.61
N SER A 108 6.35 -6.30 3.23
CA SER A 108 6.09 -7.51 4.00
C SER A 108 5.49 -8.67 3.20
N LEU A 109 4.82 -8.40 2.08
CA LEU A 109 4.06 -9.40 1.32
C LEU A 109 4.07 -9.11 -0.18
N GLU A 110 5.26 -9.09 -0.80
CA GLU A 110 5.44 -8.67 -2.21
C GLU A 110 4.58 -9.41 -3.23
N VAL A 111 4.24 -10.67 -2.93
CA VAL A 111 3.43 -11.53 -3.82
C VAL A 111 2.07 -10.92 -4.16
N VAL A 112 1.52 -10.05 -3.30
CA VAL A 112 0.25 -9.36 -3.62
C VAL A 112 0.40 -8.33 -4.73
N PHE A 113 1.61 -7.93 -5.10
CA PHE A 113 1.86 -7.02 -6.22
C PHE A 113 2.30 -7.74 -7.50
N GLU A 114 2.41 -9.06 -7.50
CA GLU A 114 2.76 -9.81 -8.71
C GLU A 114 1.54 -10.04 -9.62
N GLU A 115 0.34 -10.09 -9.05
CA GLU A 115 -0.91 -10.36 -9.74
C GLU A 115 -1.54 -9.09 -10.35
N ASP A 116 -2.08 -9.21 -11.56
CA ASP A 116 -2.89 -8.19 -12.20
C ASP A 116 -4.35 -8.24 -11.70
N TYR A 117 -4.78 -7.19 -11.01
CA TYR A 117 -6.15 -7.06 -10.50
C TYR A 117 -7.08 -6.28 -11.44
N GLY A 118 -6.71 -6.09 -12.71
CA GLY A 118 -7.55 -5.43 -13.71
C GLY A 118 -7.62 -3.92 -13.56
N LEU A 119 -6.57 -3.30 -13.01
CA LEU A 119 -6.42 -1.85 -12.95
C LEU A 119 -6.00 -1.28 -14.30
N SER A 120 -6.41 -0.05 -14.59
CA SER A 120 -6.00 0.65 -15.81
C SER A 120 -4.51 1.02 -15.77
N GLU A 121 -3.93 1.32 -16.93
CA GLU A 121 -2.53 1.80 -16.99
C GLU A 121 -2.34 3.11 -16.22
N GLU A 122 -3.30 4.03 -16.30
CA GLU A 122 -3.29 5.31 -15.57
C GLU A 122 -3.35 5.09 -14.05
N GLU A 123 -4.19 4.17 -13.58
CA GLU A 123 -4.28 3.79 -12.17
C GLU A 123 -2.95 3.21 -11.67
N ASN A 124 -2.34 2.30 -12.43
CA ASN A 124 -1.03 1.75 -12.10
C ASN A 124 0.07 2.83 -12.05
N LYS A 125 0.05 3.80 -12.97
CA LYS A 125 1.01 4.93 -12.96
C LYS A 125 0.85 5.79 -11.71
N HIS A 126 -0.39 6.08 -11.29
CA HIS A 126 -0.64 6.83 -10.06
C HIS A 126 -0.17 6.09 -8.81
N ILE A 127 -0.41 4.78 -8.74
CA ILE A 127 0.06 3.93 -7.62
C ILE A 127 1.59 3.89 -7.59
N GLY A 128 2.22 3.73 -8.75
CA GLY A 128 3.68 3.78 -8.88
C GLY A 128 4.29 5.09 -8.40
N ALA A 129 3.71 6.23 -8.80
CA ALA A 129 4.18 7.56 -8.36
C ALA A 129 4.11 7.72 -6.83
N VAL A 130 3.04 7.23 -6.20
CA VAL A 130 2.90 7.22 -4.73
C VAL A 130 3.98 6.36 -4.11
N LEU A 131 4.19 5.13 -4.59
CA LEU A 131 5.21 4.23 -4.06
C LEU A 131 6.64 4.78 -4.20
N HIS A 132 6.93 5.51 -5.27
CA HIS A 132 8.21 6.21 -5.46
C HIS A 132 8.37 7.39 -4.51
N TYR A 133 7.33 8.20 -4.30
CA TYR A 133 7.35 9.27 -3.31
C TYR A 133 7.67 8.75 -1.90
N LEU A 134 7.11 7.60 -1.52
CA LEU A 134 7.39 6.99 -0.21
C LEU A 134 8.83 6.45 -0.09
N GLU A 135 9.58 6.29 -1.18
CA GLU A 135 11.00 5.89 -1.11
C GLU A 135 11.91 7.07 -0.79
N ASP A 136 11.48 8.29 -1.11
CA ASP A 136 12.26 9.50 -1.00
C ASP A 136 11.96 10.29 0.28
N HIS A 137 12.26 9.67 1.44
CA HIS A 137 12.02 10.28 2.76
C HIS A 137 12.71 11.65 2.94
N GLN A 138 13.78 11.92 2.18
CA GLN A 138 14.53 13.18 2.30
C GLN A 138 13.76 14.37 1.73
N HIS A 139 12.77 14.12 0.87
CA HIS A 139 11.97 15.14 0.20
C HIS A 139 10.51 15.09 0.61
N TRP A 140 10.19 14.50 1.76
CA TRP A 140 8.83 14.53 2.28
C TRP A 140 8.44 15.93 2.71
N ASP A 141 7.17 16.25 2.45
CA ASP A 141 6.59 17.53 2.78
C ASP A 141 6.44 17.73 4.29
N LEU A 142 6.12 18.96 4.67
CA LEU A 142 5.76 19.29 6.04
C LEU A 142 4.58 18.41 6.52
N TYR A 143 4.59 18.13 7.82
CA TYR A 143 3.66 17.24 8.51
C TYR A 143 2.18 17.41 8.11
N GLU A 144 1.74 18.67 7.97
CA GLU A 144 0.33 19.00 7.71
C GLU A 144 -0.13 18.65 6.30
N SER A 145 0.78 18.60 5.33
CA SER A 145 0.49 18.34 3.91
C SER A 145 0.87 16.92 3.47
N TRP A 146 1.48 16.12 4.34
CA TRP A 146 1.96 14.80 3.99
C TRP A 146 0.81 13.79 3.79
N PRO A 147 0.83 12.93 2.75
CA PRO A 147 1.80 12.92 1.66
C PRO A 147 1.31 13.85 0.53
N ALA A 148 2.08 14.90 0.19
CA ALA A 148 1.60 15.93 -0.74
C ALA A 148 1.43 15.41 -2.17
N VAL A 149 2.06 14.27 -2.47
CA VAL A 149 1.79 13.47 -3.66
C VAL A 149 0.27 13.29 -3.87
N LEU A 150 -0.57 13.20 -2.83
CA LEU A 150 -2.03 13.07 -2.99
C LEU A 150 -2.74 14.34 -3.48
N PHE A 151 -2.04 15.46 -3.65
CA PHE A 151 -2.59 16.73 -4.11
C PHE A 151 -2.05 17.18 -5.47
N GLU A 152 -1.00 16.54 -5.99
CA GLU A 152 -0.43 16.91 -7.28
C GLU A 152 -1.37 16.48 -8.41
N SER A 153 -1.84 17.46 -9.19
CA SER A 153 -2.80 17.29 -10.28
C SER A 153 -2.15 17.06 -11.66
N GLY A 154 -0.84 16.79 -11.70
CA GLY A 154 -0.10 16.49 -12.93
C GLY A 154 -0.16 15.01 -13.32
N GLU A 155 0.05 14.73 -14.61
CA GLU A 155 0.45 13.39 -15.03
C GLU A 155 1.68 12.98 -14.20
N PRO A 156 1.75 11.74 -13.70
CA PRO A 156 2.96 11.27 -13.05
C PRO A 156 4.09 11.43 -14.07
N ALA A 157 4.98 12.40 -13.83
CA ALA A 157 6.09 12.68 -14.73
C ALA A 157 6.76 11.35 -15.05
N ASP A 158 7.09 11.10 -16.33
CA ASP A 158 7.84 9.92 -16.77
C ASP A 158 9.07 9.77 -15.87
N LEU A 159 8.89 9.02 -14.79
CA LEU A 159 9.87 8.76 -13.76
C LEU A 159 10.82 7.82 -14.46
N LYS A 160 11.84 8.43 -15.10
CA LYS A 160 12.93 7.75 -15.79
C LYS A 160 13.22 6.48 -15.01
N SER A 161 12.89 5.37 -15.64
CA SER A 161 13.15 4.02 -15.18
C SER A 161 14.45 4.00 -14.40
N PHE A 162 14.37 3.92 -13.07
CA PHE A 162 15.51 3.47 -12.29
C PHE A 162 15.68 2.00 -12.64
N ILE A 163 16.37 1.78 -13.76
CA ILE A 163 16.93 0.49 -14.12
C ILE A 163 17.94 0.22 -13.02
N THR A 164 17.49 -0.48 -11.98
CA THR A 164 18.42 -1.24 -11.15
C THR A 164 19.18 -2.13 -12.12
N PRO A 165 20.53 -2.13 -12.12
CA PRO A 165 21.29 -3.05 -12.95
C PRO A 165 20.88 -4.47 -12.53
N LYS A 166 20.01 -5.11 -13.32
CA LYS A 166 19.61 -6.49 -13.11
C LYS A 166 20.90 -7.30 -13.24
N ILE A 167 21.30 -7.98 -12.17
CA ILE A 167 22.13 -9.18 -12.30
C ILE A 167 21.22 -10.18 -13.04
N CYS A 168 21.35 -10.20 -14.37
CA CYS A 168 20.69 -11.14 -15.25
C CYS A 168 21.11 -12.56 -14.85
N ARG A 169 20.36 -13.20 -13.96
CA ARG A 169 20.28 -14.65 -13.96
C ARG A 169 19.35 -15.04 -15.08
N SER A 170 19.95 -15.32 -16.24
CA SER A 170 19.25 -16.00 -17.32
C SER A 170 18.74 -17.33 -16.79
N SER A 171 17.43 -17.53 -16.83
CA SER A 171 16.82 -18.83 -16.66
C SER A 171 15.80 -18.96 -17.79
N HIS A 172 16.20 -19.69 -18.83
CA HIS A 172 15.28 -20.16 -19.85
C HIS A 172 14.35 -21.22 -19.25
N TYR A 173 13.16 -21.32 -19.85
CA TYR A 173 12.09 -22.31 -19.70
C TYR A 173 10.93 -22.00 -18.76
N GLY A 174 9.72 -21.94 -19.35
CA GLY A 174 8.48 -22.34 -18.69
C GLY A 174 7.27 -21.44 -18.95
N LYS A 175 6.45 -21.80 -19.94
CA LYS A 175 5.11 -21.25 -20.23
C LYS A 175 4.19 -21.23 -18.99
N ALA A 176 3.72 -20.04 -18.63
CA ALA A 176 2.34 -19.75 -18.25
C ALA A 176 2.15 -18.23 -18.40
N ASP A 177 1.19 -17.79 -19.22
CA ASP A 177 0.76 -16.39 -19.32
C ASP A 177 0.08 -15.97 -18.01
N ILE A 178 0.88 -15.77 -16.95
CA ILE A 178 0.45 -15.02 -15.78
C ILE A 178 0.67 -13.57 -16.17
N ARG A 179 -0.41 -12.82 -16.42
CA ARG A 179 -0.36 -11.36 -16.56
C ARG A 179 0.26 -10.80 -15.28
N ARG A 180 1.57 -10.53 -15.32
CA ARG A 180 2.30 -9.94 -14.22
C ARG A 180 1.86 -8.49 -14.09
N SER A 181 1.61 -8.06 -12.86
CA SER A 181 1.26 -6.68 -12.58
C SER A 181 2.34 -5.71 -13.07
N PRO A 182 1.97 -4.56 -13.66
CA PRO A 182 2.91 -3.46 -13.93
C PRO A 182 3.61 -2.96 -12.66
N LEU A 183 3.01 -3.17 -11.48
CA LEU A 183 3.59 -2.77 -10.20
C LEU A 183 4.68 -3.72 -9.71
N SER A 184 4.78 -4.94 -10.27
CA SER A 184 5.76 -5.94 -9.83
C SER A 184 7.22 -5.46 -9.93
N GLU A 185 7.52 -4.59 -10.90
CA GLU A 185 8.86 -4.00 -11.06
C GLU A 185 9.17 -2.92 -10.00
N ILE A 186 8.15 -2.20 -9.53
CA ILE A 186 8.26 -1.13 -8.53
C ILE A 186 8.45 -1.70 -7.11
N VAL A 187 8.02 -2.95 -6.89
CA VAL A 187 8.04 -3.63 -5.57
C VAL A 187 9.44 -4.08 -5.14
N SER A 188 10.40 -4.09 -6.08
CA SER A 188 11.78 -4.57 -5.86
C SER A 188 12.80 -3.44 -5.62
N SER A 189 12.41 -2.32 -5.02
CA SER A 189 13.37 -1.25 -4.76
C SER A 189 14.43 -1.67 -3.73
N PRO A 190 15.69 -1.19 -3.86
CA PRO A 190 16.77 -1.53 -2.92
C PRO A 190 16.39 -1.27 -1.46
N ARG A 191 15.71 -0.14 -1.20
CA ARG A 191 15.26 0.26 0.14
C ARG A 191 14.22 -0.69 0.72
N SER A 192 13.20 -1.08 -0.05
CA SER A 192 12.23 -2.07 0.42
C SER A 192 12.85 -3.43 0.68
N ARG A 193 13.83 -3.83 -0.16
CA ARG A 193 14.56 -5.08 0.04
C ARG A 193 15.41 -5.06 1.30
N GLU A 194 16.11 -3.96 1.57
CA GLU A 194 16.89 -3.77 2.80
C GLU A 194 16.00 -3.83 4.05
N LEU A 195 14.89 -3.08 4.07
CA LEU A 195 13.94 -3.11 5.19
C LEU A 195 13.39 -4.51 5.43
N ARG A 196 13.07 -5.26 4.37
CA ARG A 196 12.61 -6.65 4.48
C ARG A 196 13.67 -7.54 5.12
N ILE A 197 14.92 -7.44 4.68
CA ILE A 197 16.04 -8.22 5.23
C ILE A 197 16.27 -7.88 6.71
N ILE A 198 16.23 -6.60 7.09
CA ILE A 198 16.36 -6.16 8.48
C ILE A 198 15.26 -6.78 9.34
N ARG A 199 13.99 -6.64 8.92
CA ARG A 199 12.85 -7.19 9.66
C ARG A 199 12.86 -8.72 9.73
N GLU A 200 13.32 -9.41 8.68
CA GLU A 200 13.47 -10.87 8.72
C GLU A 200 14.54 -11.31 9.73
N LYS A 201 15.64 -10.55 9.84
CA LYS A 201 16.66 -10.79 10.88
C LYS A 201 16.09 -10.57 12.28
N ASP A 202 15.37 -9.48 12.50
CA ASP A 202 14.79 -9.16 13.81
C ASP A 202 13.76 -10.20 14.26
N ARG A 203 12.99 -10.77 13.32
CA ARG A 203 12.06 -11.89 13.59
C ARG A 203 12.76 -13.20 13.96
N LYS A 204 14.02 -13.41 13.57
CA LYS A 204 14.79 -14.62 13.90
C LYS A 204 15.51 -14.53 15.25
N ILE A 205 15.59 -13.33 15.83
CA ILE A 205 16.29 -13.07 17.10
C ILE A 205 15.31 -13.10 18.29
N LYS A 206 14.01 -12.92 18.05
CA LYS A 206 12.92 -13.10 19.03
C LYS A 206 12.44 -14.55 19.07
#